data_AF-A0A1H0YSV5-F1
#
_entry.id   AF-A0A1H0YSV5-F1
#
_cell.length_a   1.000
_cell.length_b   1.000
_cell.length_c   1.000
_cell.angle_alpha   90.00
_cell.angle_beta   90.00
_cell.angle_gamma   90.00
#
_symmetry.space_group_name_H-M   'P 1'
#
loop_
_entity.id
_entity.type
_entity.pdbx_description
1 polymer ?
#
loop_
_entity_poly.entity_id
_entity_poly.type
_entity_poly.pdbx_seq_one_letter_code
_entity_poly.pdbx_strand_id
1 'polypeptide(L)'
;MKRRETTQDLLEIFGKSPGAESSDLEFKSLEILNTKGQKKKLVRVLSAIANGGGGTVIIGVRREGDDIRLQDVSVDREIRQELTHIAQNYASPALTDLWEIKFEEHMGNNLLRIDIDKATVELIKFDYEGEWRVFIREEDGMREMSSGEISEFYKKRKQRQSSAYKSKIEQIIHANYTPPVDLDREYPDTILERAITRVDPNYTAVCGHAVMGDRMGKSVSYHLETNVSSHGSYGEIISLLQSADECLNADLGRSLGYTFRIADMQLMGMTINGLREDLSRIAEIQDTLEEYTRKGWDYGPVLAGYTSTDVGIFWFELQKETSSFLRGNIGFILPDIPIEDSPLRDFLTENASLPPNYNHQHGLRFIHLNGHGLGPLNNPVPVEIGEHEGLTYNHLITDNPLYDWPEEVQEAAESPVPEWLMHGISSVERLPSLVSGGYLDDDERFSLNYLSYTQVSGTHPTVLVDVSTRALDTDEISIKSEFNL
;
A
#
# COMPACT_ATOMS: atom_id res chain seq x y z
N MET A 1 3.06 10.32 20.65
CA MET A 1 2.13 10.13 21.78
C MET A 1 1.65 11.51 22.15
N LYS A 2 0.41 11.90 21.83
CA LYS A 2 -0.09 13.25 22.12
C LYS A 2 -0.13 13.46 23.64
N ARG A 3 0.49 14.54 24.13
CA ARG A 3 0.47 14.92 25.55
C ARG A 3 -0.96 15.21 25.98
N ARG A 4 -1.40 14.57 27.07
CA ARG A 4 -2.75 14.72 27.63
C ARG A 4 -2.86 15.92 28.57
N GLU A 5 -1.72 16.51 28.94
CA GLU A 5 -1.70 17.73 29.73
C GLU A 5 -2.36 18.90 29.00
N THR A 6 -3.13 19.68 29.74
CA THR A 6 -3.70 20.93 29.23
C THR A 6 -2.58 21.97 29.07
N THR A 7 -2.83 23.00 28.26
CA THR A 7 -1.86 24.10 28.13
C THR A 7 -1.57 24.76 29.49
N GLN A 8 -2.56 24.84 30.37
CA GLN A 8 -2.39 25.31 31.74
C GLN A 8 -1.38 24.47 32.54
N ASP A 9 -1.49 23.14 32.49
CA ASP A 9 -0.58 22.25 33.20
C ASP A 9 0.87 22.39 32.69
N LEU A 10 1.04 22.53 31.37
CA LEU A 10 2.34 22.70 30.72
C LEU A 10 2.99 24.05 31.09
N LEU A 11 2.20 25.11 31.19
CA LEU A 11 2.66 26.42 31.65
C LEU A 11 3.08 26.39 33.13
N GLU A 12 2.34 25.68 33.99
CA GLU A 12 2.74 25.53 35.39
C GLU A 12 4.07 24.78 35.54
N ILE A 13 4.30 23.74 34.74
CA ILE A 13 5.58 23.02 34.68
C ILE A 13 6.70 23.96 34.22
N PHE A 14 6.43 24.76 33.18
CA PHE A 14 7.38 25.73 32.67
C PHE A 14 7.74 26.82 33.68
N GLY A 15 6.83 27.19 34.58
CA GLY A 15 7.06 28.21 35.60
C GLY A 15 7.83 27.68 36.81
N LYS A 16 7.60 26.41 37.19
CA LYS A 16 8.14 25.83 38.43
C LYS A 16 9.54 25.23 38.29
N SER A 17 10.05 25.00 37.07
CA SER A 17 11.30 24.22 36.88
C SER A 17 12.23 24.82 35.83
N PRO A 18 13.44 25.29 36.20
CA PRO A 18 14.50 25.60 35.24
C PRO A 18 14.84 24.35 34.41
N GLY A 19 14.72 24.40 33.08
CA GLY A 19 14.88 23.23 32.21
C GLY A 19 13.59 22.42 31.96
N ALA A 20 12.42 23.06 32.00
CA ALA A 20 11.15 22.43 31.65
C ALA A 20 11.02 22.07 30.15
N GLU A 21 11.87 22.64 29.30
CA GLU A 21 12.00 22.19 27.91
C GLU A 21 12.65 20.80 27.87
N SER A 22 12.13 19.94 27.02
CA SER A 22 12.53 18.55 26.91
C SER A 22 12.43 18.07 25.47
N SER A 23 12.78 16.82 25.21
CA SER A 23 12.80 16.28 23.85
C SER A 23 11.43 16.27 23.17
N ASP A 24 10.34 16.39 23.93
CA ASP A 24 8.95 16.39 23.47
C ASP A 24 8.13 17.64 23.91
N LEU A 25 8.76 18.64 24.53
CA LEU A 25 8.10 19.89 24.93
C LEU A 25 9.00 21.09 24.70
N GLU A 26 8.50 22.05 23.92
CA GLU A 26 9.21 23.27 23.56
C GLU A 26 8.37 24.52 23.83
N PHE A 27 8.98 25.58 24.36
CA PHE A 27 8.35 26.88 24.49
C PHE A 27 9.03 27.88 23.55
N LYS A 28 8.22 28.65 22.83
CA LYS A 28 8.72 29.72 21.97
C LYS A 28 7.98 31.01 22.25
N SER A 29 8.73 32.08 22.18
CA SER A 29 8.18 33.43 22.22
C SER A 29 7.58 33.78 20.86
N LEU A 30 6.70 34.79 20.82
CA LEU A 30 5.95 35.19 19.63
C LEU A 30 6.88 35.52 18.45
N GLU A 31 8.10 35.97 18.71
CA GLU A 31 9.06 36.37 17.67
C GLU A 31 9.39 35.22 16.70
N ILE A 32 9.19 33.96 17.07
CA ILE A 32 9.40 32.81 16.16
C ILE A 32 8.47 32.86 14.93
N LEU A 33 7.38 33.62 15.00
CA LEU A 33 6.38 33.76 13.94
C LEU A 33 6.57 35.04 13.08
N ASN A 34 7.56 35.88 13.38
CA ASN A 34 7.66 37.20 12.73
C ASN A 34 8.23 37.15 11.31
N THR A 35 9.14 36.22 11.02
CA THR A 35 9.85 36.17 9.73
C THR A 35 9.83 34.77 9.12
N LYS A 36 9.94 34.68 7.78
CA LYS A 36 10.06 33.38 7.08
C LYS A 36 11.23 32.54 7.61
N GLY A 37 12.37 33.17 7.94
CA GLY A 37 13.52 32.48 8.52
C GLY A 37 13.26 31.89 9.91
N GLN A 38 12.52 32.60 10.76
CA GLN A 38 12.14 32.09 12.09
C GLN A 38 11.05 31.01 12.00
N LYS A 39 10.09 31.15 11.07
CA LYS A 39 9.10 30.10 10.78
C LYS A 39 9.76 28.82 10.24
N LYS A 40 10.79 28.95 9.39
CA LYS A 40 11.64 27.81 8.97
C LYS A 40 12.31 27.14 10.18
N LYS A 41 12.84 27.94 11.11
CA LYS A 41 13.44 27.41 12.35
C LYS A 41 12.40 26.64 13.18
N LEU A 42 11.16 27.12 13.26
CA LEU A 42 10.05 26.42 13.91
C LEU A 42 9.73 25.10 13.21
N VAL A 43 9.57 25.10 11.88
CA VAL A 43 9.34 23.88 11.09
C VAL A 43 10.45 22.86 11.31
N ARG A 44 11.72 23.30 11.34
CA ARG A 44 12.85 22.41 11.63
C ARG A 44 12.75 21.77 13.02
N VAL A 45 12.36 22.56 14.03
CA VAL A 45 12.14 22.06 15.41
C VAL A 45 11.02 21.02 15.41
N LEU A 46 9.90 21.30 14.74
CA LEU A 46 8.78 20.37 14.60
C LEU A 46 9.20 19.06 13.91
N SER A 47 9.98 19.13 12.82
CA SER A 47 10.56 17.94 12.18
C SER A 47 11.40 17.11 13.15
N ALA A 48 12.23 17.75 13.97
CA ALA A 48 13.08 17.05 14.95
C ALA A 48 12.29 16.40 16.09
N ILE A 49 11.23 17.05 16.57
CA ILE A 49 10.31 16.49 17.58
C ILE A 49 9.57 15.28 16.99
N ALA A 50 9.09 15.38 15.75
CA ALA A 50 8.42 14.28 15.04
C ALA A 50 9.34 13.05 14.89
N ASN A 51 10.59 13.26 14.48
CA ASN A 51 11.58 12.18 14.30
C ASN A 51 11.96 11.49 15.62
N GLY A 52 11.89 12.20 16.75
CA GLY A 52 12.12 11.63 18.07
C GLY A 52 10.93 10.81 18.58
N GLY A 53 9.95 11.48 19.18
CA GLY A 53 8.83 10.87 19.91
C GLY A 53 7.45 11.46 19.62
N GLY A 54 7.39 12.50 18.79
CA GLY A 54 6.28 13.46 18.83
C GLY A 54 6.37 14.33 20.09
N GLY A 55 5.50 15.33 20.19
CA GLY A 55 5.53 16.28 21.30
C GLY A 55 4.61 17.48 21.10
N THR A 56 4.84 18.52 21.89
CA THR A 56 4.04 19.75 21.87
C THR A 56 4.96 20.97 21.86
N VAL A 57 4.65 21.94 21.01
CA VAL A 57 5.28 23.27 21.00
C VAL A 57 4.23 24.31 21.40
N ILE A 58 4.52 25.12 22.41
CA ILE A 58 3.66 26.23 22.82
C ILE A 58 4.35 27.54 22.47
N ILE A 59 3.66 28.36 21.68
CA ILE A 59 4.14 29.66 21.21
C ILE A 59 3.33 30.78 21.89
N GLY A 60 4.03 31.86 22.23
CA GLY A 60 3.48 32.96 23.02
C GLY A 60 3.94 32.92 24.48
N VAL A 61 5.04 32.22 24.78
CA VAL A 61 5.53 32.03 26.14
C VAL A 61 7.01 32.40 26.21
N ARG A 62 7.37 33.22 27.19
CA ARG A 62 8.75 33.65 27.43
C ARG A 62 9.04 33.70 28.93
N ARG A 63 10.27 33.40 29.34
CA ARG A 63 10.71 33.66 30.72
C ARG A 63 11.26 35.07 30.88
N GLU A 64 10.87 35.72 31.97
CA GLU A 64 11.43 36.98 32.44
C GLU A 64 11.85 36.80 33.92
N GLY A 65 13.11 36.47 34.15
CA GLY A 65 13.59 36.12 35.49
C GLY A 65 13.03 34.76 35.95
N ASP A 66 12.41 34.74 37.12
CA ASP A 66 11.76 33.55 37.70
C ASP A 66 10.27 33.42 37.27
N ASP A 67 9.73 34.41 36.54
CA ASP A 67 8.33 34.43 36.10
C ASP A 67 8.16 34.11 34.60
N ILE A 68 6.96 33.67 34.24
CA ILE A 68 6.52 33.48 32.85
C ILE A 68 5.77 34.73 32.38
N ARG A 69 6.17 35.23 31.22
CA ARG A 69 5.42 36.22 30.46
C ARG A 69 4.68 35.55 29.30
N LEU A 70 3.37 35.70 29.30
CA LEU A 70 2.51 35.32 28.18
C LEU A 70 2.47 36.45 27.15
N GLN A 71 2.49 36.09 25.87
CA GLN A 71 2.45 36.98 24.73
C GLN A 71 1.28 36.55 23.84
N ASP A 72 0.30 37.45 23.67
CA ASP A 72 -0.89 37.20 22.87
C ASP A 72 -0.53 36.95 21.39
N VAL A 73 -0.92 35.79 20.88
CA VAL A 73 -0.77 35.39 19.47
C VAL A 73 -2.07 35.71 18.75
N SER A 74 -2.00 36.48 17.66
CA SER A 74 -3.18 36.78 16.84
C SER A 74 -3.84 35.50 16.34
N VAL A 75 -5.15 35.35 16.57
CA VAL A 75 -5.96 34.22 16.11
C VAL A 75 -6.38 34.43 14.65
N ASP A 76 -5.39 34.53 13.76
CA ASP A 76 -5.61 34.68 12.32
C ASP A 76 -5.31 33.37 11.57
N ARG A 77 -6.15 33.04 10.59
CA ARG A 77 -5.96 31.92 9.66
C ARG A 77 -4.67 32.06 8.84
N GLU A 78 -4.16 33.28 8.67
CA GLU A 78 -2.91 33.56 7.94
C GLU A 78 -1.70 32.81 8.54
N ILE A 79 -1.52 32.83 9.86
CA ILE A 79 -0.38 32.16 10.52
C ILE A 79 -0.38 30.67 10.21
N ARG A 80 -1.55 30.03 10.26
CA ARG A 80 -1.69 28.60 9.94
C ARG A 80 -1.32 28.32 8.48
N GLN A 81 -1.80 29.14 7.56
CA GLN A 81 -1.52 28.99 6.12
C GLN A 81 -0.02 29.18 5.82
N GLU A 82 0.60 30.19 6.41
CA GLU A 82 2.03 30.45 6.22
C GLU A 82 2.92 29.34 6.77
N LEU A 83 2.60 28.81 7.97
CA LEU A 83 3.33 27.67 8.53
C LEU A 83 3.16 26.43 7.66
N THR A 84 1.95 26.18 7.17
CA THR A 84 1.64 25.07 6.25
C THR A 84 2.46 25.19 4.96
N HIS A 85 2.46 26.36 4.33
CA HIS A 85 3.24 26.62 3.13
C HIS A 85 4.74 26.45 3.35
N ILE A 86 5.28 26.88 4.51
CA ILE A 86 6.69 26.69 4.82
C ILE A 86 7.01 25.20 5.07
N ALA A 87 6.17 24.47 5.78
CA ALA A 87 6.39 23.03 5.98
C ALA A 87 6.37 22.24 4.67
N GLN A 88 5.45 22.54 3.75
CA GLN A 88 5.40 21.89 2.43
C GLN A 88 6.66 22.15 1.58
N ASN A 89 7.26 23.33 1.71
CA ASN A 89 8.43 23.70 0.92
C ASN A 89 9.77 23.25 1.52
N TYR A 90 9.83 23.08 2.85
CA TYR A 90 11.11 22.86 3.56
C TYR A 90 11.16 21.57 4.37
N ALA A 91 10.09 20.76 4.39
CA ALA A 91 10.06 19.45 5.02
C ALA A 91 9.57 18.37 4.03
N SER A 92 10.21 17.21 4.05
CA SER A 92 9.86 16.05 3.22
C SER A 92 9.95 14.75 4.04
N PRO A 93 8.85 14.00 4.23
CA PRO A 93 7.48 14.33 3.82
C PRO A 93 6.92 15.56 4.57
N ALA A 94 5.81 16.10 4.07
CA ALA A 94 5.19 17.30 4.65
C ALA A 94 4.72 17.03 6.09
N LEU A 95 4.93 17.99 7.00
CA LEU A 95 4.47 17.89 8.39
C LEU A 95 2.95 17.97 8.55
N THR A 96 2.22 18.30 7.48
CA THR A 96 0.81 18.64 7.52
C THR A 96 -0.07 17.52 8.07
N ASP A 97 0.37 16.28 7.87
CA ASP A 97 -0.38 15.08 8.22
C ASP A 97 -0.05 14.61 9.64
N LEU A 98 0.98 15.20 10.27
CA LEU A 98 1.45 14.82 11.60
C LEU A 98 1.11 15.86 12.67
N TRP A 99 0.72 17.08 12.31
CA TRP A 99 0.55 18.16 13.28
C TRP A 99 -0.90 18.62 13.47
N GLU A 100 -1.17 19.18 14.64
CA GLU A 100 -2.45 19.77 14.99
C GLU A 100 -2.20 21.15 15.62
N ILE A 101 -2.68 22.19 14.95
CA ILE A 101 -2.48 23.59 15.35
C ILE A 101 -3.74 24.10 16.04
N LYS A 102 -3.61 24.50 17.31
CA LYS A 102 -4.69 25.01 18.17
C LYS A 102 -4.35 26.40 18.69
N PHE A 103 -5.35 27.28 18.69
CA PHE A 103 -5.28 28.55 19.41
C PHE A 103 -6.05 28.37 20.71
N GLU A 104 -5.38 28.59 21.84
CA GLU A 104 -5.96 28.39 23.17
C GLU A 104 -5.83 29.66 24.01
N GLU A 105 -6.95 30.12 24.58
CA GLU A 105 -6.95 31.27 25.48
C GLU A 105 -6.49 30.82 26.88
N HIS A 106 -5.50 31.52 27.43
CA HIS A 106 -5.04 31.33 28.80
C HIS A 106 -4.78 32.68 29.49
N MET A 107 -5.45 32.91 30.61
CA MET A 107 -5.37 34.17 31.37
C MET A 107 -5.55 35.43 30.49
N GLY A 108 -6.47 35.38 29.52
CA GLY A 108 -6.75 36.47 28.59
C GLY A 108 -5.73 36.68 27.46
N ASN A 109 -4.78 35.75 27.26
CA ASN A 109 -3.85 35.74 26.14
C ASN A 109 -4.07 34.49 25.29
N ASN A 110 -4.12 34.64 23.97
CA ASN A 110 -4.16 33.52 23.04
C ASN A 110 -2.76 32.96 22.83
N LEU A 111 -2.60 31.66 23.00
CA LEU A 111 -1.37 30.94 22.77
C LEU A 111 -1.55 29.99 21.58
N LEU A 112 -0.49 29.75 20.83
CA LEU A 112 -0.50 28.79 19.74
C LEU A 112 0.13 27.49 20.20
N ARG A 113 -0.69 26.45 20.31
CA ARG A 113 -0.26 25.09 20.63
C ARG A 113 -0.17 24.29 19.34
N ILE A 114 0.99 23.69 19.09
CA ILE A 114 1.22 22.75 17.99
C ILE A 114 1.53 21.39 18.61
N ASP A 115 0.57 20.47 18.54
CA ASP A 115 0.82 19.08 18.87
C ASP A 115 1.35 18.38 17.61
N ILE A 116 2.44 17.62 17.73
CA ILE A 116 3.03 16.89 16.62
C ILE A 116 3.17 15.41 16.94
N ASP A 117 2.65 14.57 16.06
CA ASP A 117 2.76 13.14 16.17
C ASP A 117 4.15 12.64 15.77
N LYS A 118 4.47 11.46 16.29
CA LYS A 118 5.74 10.80 15.99
C LYS A 118 5.73 10.35 14.53
N ALA A 119 6.81 10.60 13.81
CA ALA A 119 7.06 9.99 12.52
C ALA A 119 7.16 8.45 12.66
N THR A 120 6.23 7.72 12.05
CA THR A 120 6.17 6.25 12.07
C THR A 120 6.53 5.63 10.73
N VAL A 121 6.23 6.34 9.64
CA VAL A 121 6.44 5.89 8.26
C VAL A 121 7.82 6.34 7.77
N GLU A 122 8.03 7.61 7.49
CA GLU A 122 9.31 8.14 7.04
C GLU A 122 9.85 9.19 8.01
N LEU A 123 11.17 9.28 8.15
CA LEU A 123 11.79 10.39 8.86
C LEU A 123 11.59 11.68 8.07
N ILE A 124 11.24 12.75 8.79
CA ILE A 124 11.08 14.08 8.21
C ILE A 124 12.46 14.69 7.95
N LYS A 125 12.80 14.83 6.68
CA LYS A 125 13.97 15.58 6.20
C LYS A 125 13.60 17.06 6.16
N PHE A 126 14.54 17.91 6.53
CA PHE A 126 14.41 19.36 6.44
C PHE A 126 15.46 19.92 5.48
N ASP A 127 15.05 20.80 4.57
CA ASP A 127 15.96 21.52 3.68
C ASP A 127 16.73 22.59 4.46
N TYR A 128 17.98 22.27 4.80
CA TYR A 128 18.91 23.14 5.46
C TYR A 128 19.95 23.64 4.45
N GLU A 129 19.77 24.88 3.99
CA GLU A 129 20.69 25.55 3.06
C GLU A 129 20.87 24.83 1.71
N GLY A 130 19.83 24.15 1.23
CA GLY A 130 19.83 23.41 -0.04
C GLY A 130 20.10 21.92 0.09
N GLU A 131 20.38 21.44 1.31
CA GLU A 131 20.62 20.02 1.60
C GLU A 131 19.53 19.45 2.52
N TRP A 132 18.98 18.31 2.13
CA TRP A 132 18.01 17.56 2.92
C TRP A 132 18.70 16.83 4.08
N ARG A 133 18.43 17.27 5.30
CA ARG A 133 19.04 16.71 6.52
C ARG A 133 17.97 16.25 7.50
N VAL A 134 18.25 15.19 8.24
CA VAL A 134 17.34 14.65 9.26
C VAL A 134 17.82 15.10 10.63
N PHE A 135 16.96 15.81 11.36
CA PHE A 135 17.26 16.25 12.72
C PHE A 135 16.47 15.44 13.74
N ILE A 136 17.02 15.29 14.94
CA ILE A 136 16.35 14.72 16.11
C ILE A 136 16.52 15.65 17.31
N ARG A 137 15.50 15.72 18.18
CA ARG A 137 15.55 16.47 19.43
C ARG A 137 16.20 15.60 20.51
N GLU A 138 17.17 16.16 21.24
CA GLU A 138 17.80 15.54 22.41
C GLU A 138 17.81 16.55 23.55
N GLU A 139 17.12 16.25 24.65
CA GLU A 139 16.93 17.19 25.77
C GLU A 139 16.40 18.54 25.25
N ASP A 140 17.08 19.65 25.54
CA ASP A 140 16.79 21.00 25.05
C ASP A 140 17.53 21.34 23.72
N GLY A 141 18.22 20.36 23.14
CA GLY A 141 19.06 20.47 21.95
C GLY A 141 18.44 19.83 20.69
N MET A 142 19.02 20.17 19.54
CA MET A 142 18.73 19.56 18.26
C MET A 142 20.05 19.17 17.64
N ARG A 143 20.13 17.96 17.07
CA ARG A 143 21.28 17.54 16.28
C ARG A 143 20.84 16.80 15.03
N GLU A 144 21.76 16.73 14.07
CA GLU A 144 21.59 15.88 12.89
C GLU A 144 21.67 14.41 13.31
N MET A 145 20.80 13.58 12.74
CA MET A 145 20.83 12.13 12.93
C MET A 145 22.00 11.55 12.15
N SER A 146 22.72 10.63 12.78
CA SER A 146 23.75 9.85 12.08
C SER A 146 23.12 8.84 11.12
N SER A 147 23.87 8.42 10.09
CA SER A 147 23.42 7.36 9.16
C SER A 147 23.04 6.06 9.87
N GLY A 148 23.70 5.75 11.00
CA GLY A 148 23.38 4.60 11.84
C GLY A 148 21.99 4.69 12.47
N GLU A 149 21.61 5.85 12.99
CA GLU A 149 20.29 6.08 13.61
C GLU A 149 19.17 6.12 12.59
N ILE A 150 19.43 6.70 11.40
CA ILE A 150 18.51 6.66 10.27
C ILE A 150 18.27 5.19 9.87
N SER A 151 19.34 4.41 9.74
CA SER A 151 19.25 2.97 9.45
C SER A 151 18.50 2.21 10.55
N GLU A 152 18.75 2.54 11.82
CA GLU A 152 18.06 1.93 12.96
C GLU A 152 16.57 2.28 12.98
N PHE A 153 16.18 3.51 12.64
CA PHE A 153 14.77 3.89 12.48
C PHE A 153 14.08 3.01 11.43
N TYR A 154 14.66 2.87 10.25
CA TYR A 154 14.09 2.03 9.19
C TYR A 154 14.13 0.53 9.53
N LYS A 155 15.15 0.07 10.25
CA LYS A 155 15.22 -1.31 10.78
C LYS A 155 14.14 -1.56 11.84
N LYS A 156 13.96 -0.63 12.77
CA LYS A 156 12.87 -0.64 13.77
C LYS A 156 11.51 -0.51 13.12
N ARG A 157 11.36 0.25 12.02
CA ARG A 157 10.14 0.27 11.20
C ARG A 157 9.87 -1.09 10.59
N LYS A 158 10.86 -1.71 9.92
CA LYS A 158 10.73 -3.09 9.42
C LYS A 158 10.34 -4.05 10.54
N GLN A 159 10.92 -3.89 11.74
CA GLN A 159 10.58 -4.67 12.93
C GLN A 159 9.22 -4.32 13.56
N ARG A 160 8.73 -3.08 13.45
CA ARG A 160 7.42 -2.60 13.97
C ARG A 160 6.29 -2.93 13.03
N GLN A 161 6.53 -2.82 11.73
CA GLN A 161 5.73 -3.51 10.73
C GLN A 161 5.67 -4.97 11.15
N SER A 162 6.78 -5.65 11.45
CA SER A 162 6.73 -7.03 11.96
C SER A 162 6.25 -7.22 13.42
N SER A 163 5.88 -6.18 14.19
CA SER A 163 5.47 -6.29 15.63
C SER A 163 4.18 -5.54 16.04
N ALA A 164 3.51 -4.83 15.12
CA ALA A 164 2.05 -4.57 15.18
C ALA A 164 1.22 -5.88 15.16
N TYR A 165 1.94 -6.97 14.96
CA TYR A 165 1.66 -8.40 14.88
C TYR A 165 1.33 -9.02 16.26
N LYS A 166 0.54 -8.34 17.10
CA LYS A 166 0.11 -8.86 18.42
C LYS A 166 -1.12 -9.76 18.38
N SER A 167 -1.62 -10.11 17.19
CA SER A 167 -2.37 -11.33 16.98
C SER A 167 -1.38 -12.44 16.60
N LYS A 168 -1.33 -13.53 17.38
CA LYS A 168 -0.55 -14.74 17.06
C LYS A 168 -1.21 -15.60 15.96
N ILE A 169 -2.20 -15.07 15.26
CA ILE A 169 -3.06 -15.78 14.31
C ILE A 169 -3.17 -14.89 13.07
N GLU A 170 -3.04 -15.47 11.86
CA GLU A 170 -3.47 -14.81 10.63
C GLU A 170 -4.87 -14.26 10.83
N GLN A 171 -5.08 -13.05 10.35
CA GLN A 171 -6.43 -12.55 10.18
C GLN A 171 -6.73 -12.58 8.68
N ILE A 172 -7.79 -13.31 8.32
CA ILE A 172 -8.55 -13.06 7.10
C ILE A 172 -9.66 -12.12 7.54
N ILE A 173 -9.71 -10.92 6.97
CA ILE A 173 -10.88 -10.06 7.15
C ILE A 173 -11.89 -10.47 6.12
N HIS A 174 -13.06 -10.91 6.60
CA HIS A 174 -14.24 -11.00 5.79
C HIS A 174 -15.00 -9.68 5.94
N ALA A 175 -15.31 -9.03 4.82
CA ALA A 175 -16.21 -7.89 4.83
C ALA A 175 -17.32 -8.13 3.81
N ASN A 176 -18.56 -7.87 4.23
CA ASN A 176 -19.71 -7.92 3.34
C ASN A 176 -19.88 -6.53 2.73
N TYR A 177 -19.63 -6.41 1.44
CA TYR A 177 -19.46 -5.13 0.76
C TYR A 177 -20.54 -4.88 -0.30
N THR A 178 -20.94 -3.60 -0.40
CA THR A 178 -21.88 -3.04 -1.38
C THR A 178 -21.11 -2.17 -2.37
N PRO A 179 -20.90 -2.60 -3.63
CA PRO A 179 -20.32 -1.70 -4.61
C PRO A 179 -21.26 -0.50 -4.87
N PRO A 180 -20.72 0.72 -4.97
CA PRO A 180 -21.49 1.89 -5.36
C PRO A 180 -22.01 1.75 -6.79
N VAL A 181 -23.21 2.30 -7.04
CA VAL A 181 -23.98 2.06 -8.28
C VAL A 181 -23.61 2.99 -9.44
N ASP A 182 -22.89 4.09 -9.21
CA ASP A 182 -22.60 5.06 -10.27
C ASP A 182 -21.19 5.65 -10.12
N LEU A 183 -20.31 5.32 -11.08
CA LEU A 183 -19.04 5.99 -11.30
C LEU A 183 -18.88 6.19 -12.80
N ASP A 184 -19.34 7.33 -13.33
CA ASP A 184 -19.02 7.75 -14.69
C ASP A 184 -17.51 8.05 -14.76
N ARG A 185 -16.75 7.10 -15.31
CA ARG A 185 -15.31 7.22 -15.54
C ARG A 185 -15.02 7.01 -17.02
N GLU A 186 -14.35 8.00 -17.63
CA GLU A 186 -13.85 7.89 -19.00
C GLU A 186 -12.57 7.06 -18.99
N TYR A 187 -12.65 5.87 -19.55
CA TYR A 187 -11.49 5.03 -19.84
C TYR A 187 -11.08 5.22 -21.30
N PRO A 188 -9.79 5.06 -21.65
CA PRO A 188 -9.41 4.99 -23.05
C PRO A 188 -10.27 3.92 -23.73
N ASP A 189 -11.04 4.33 -24.74
CA ASP A 189 -11.90 3.46 -25.55
C ASP A 189 -11.15 2.20 -25.92
N THR A 190 -11.68 1.02 -25.57
CA THR A 190 -11.58 -0.28 -26.28
C THR A 190 -10.25 -0.66 -26.96
N ILE A 191 -9.10 -0.09 -26.58
CA ILE A 191 -7.96 -0.07 -27.50
C ILE A 191 -7.26 -1.42 -27.60
N LEU A 192 -7.51 -2.36 -26.68
CA LEU A 192 -7.04 -3.73 -26.84
C LEU A 192 -8.08 -4.71 -26.28
N GLU A 193 -8.29 -5.83 -26.97
CA GLU A 193 -9.04 -7.03 -26.54
C GLU A 193 -8.45 -7.67 -25.25
N ARG A 194 -7.59 -6.96 -24.53
CA ARG A 194 -6.68 -7.41 -23.49
C ARG A 194 -6.95 -6.65 -22.18
N ALA A 195 -6.67 -7.28 -21.06
CA ALA A 195 -6.87 -6.68 -19.74
C ALA A 195 -5.76 -5.67 -19.38
N ILE A 196 -5.89 -4.43 -19.85
CA ILE A 196 -5.01 -3.31 -19.50
C ILE A 196 -5.69 -2.39 -18.48
N THR A 197 -4.96 -1.97 -17.46
CA THR A 197 -5.43 -1.02 -16.45
C THR A 197 -4.31 -0.09 -15.99
N ARG A 198 -4.69 1.02 -15.38
CA ARG A 198 -3.77 1.88 -14.62
C ARG A 198 -3.63 1.38 -13.18
N VAL A 199 -2.43 1.53 -12.63
CA VAL A 199 -2.07 1.29 -11.23
C VAL A 199 -1.18 2.42 -10.71
N ASP A 200 -1.28 2.75 -9.43
CA ASP A 200 -0.30 3.64 -8.79
C ASP A 200 1.15 3.15 -9.07
N PRO A 201 2.09 4.02 -9.48
CA PRO A 201 3.45 3.61 -9.85
C PRO A 201 4.23 2.80 -8.81
N ASN A 202 3.83 2.91 -7.53
CA ASN A 202 4.47 2.19 -6.43
C ASN A 202 3.95 0.77 -6.26
N TYR A 203 2.84 0.41 -6.90
CA TYR A 203 2.18 -0.89 -6.78
C TYR A 203 2.26 -1.67 -8.09
N THR A 204 2.18 -2.99 -7.97
CA THR A 204 2.01 -3.90 -9.10
C THR A 204 0.84 -4.79 -8.74
N ALA A 205 -0.21 -4.88 -9.58
CA ALA A 205 -1.31 -5.79 -9.31
C ALA A 205 -1.26 -6.98 -10.27
N VAL A 206 -1.35 -8.17 -9.69
CA VAL A 206 -1.39 -9.43 -10.42
C VAL A 206 -2.75 -10.06 -10.16
N CYS A 207 -3.52 -10.31 -11.22
CA CYS A 207 -4.82 -10.97 -11.11
C CYS A 207 -4.74 -12.43 -11.56
N GLY A 208 -5.33 -13.34 -10.80
CA GLY A 208 -5.32 -14.79 -11.03
C GLY A 208 -6.26 -15.53 -10.08
N HIS A 209 -6.40 -16.85 -10.27
CA HIS A 209 -7.42 -17.66 -9.58
C HIS A 209 -6.86 -18.51 -8.43
N ALA A 210 -5.69 -18.13 -7.92
CA ALA A 210 -4.92 -18.92 -6.96
C ALA A 210 -4.95 -18.40 -5.51
N VAL A 211 -5.50 -17.20 -5.25
CA VAL A 211 -5.37 -16.57 -3.91
C VAL A 211 -6.20 -17.31 -2.86
N MET A 212 -7.34 -17.89 -3.26
CA MET A 212 -8.26 -18.58 -2.34
C MET A 212 -8.88 -19.85 -2.94
N GLY A 213 -8.10 -20.63 -3.69
CA GLY A 213 -8.49 -22.02 -3.95
C GLY A 213 -8.61 -22.74 -2.61
N ASP A 214 -9.84 -23.11 -2.22
CA ASP A 214 -10.30 -23.76 -0.97
C ASP A 214 -9.54 -25.05 -0.55
N ARG A 215 -8.41 -25.39 -1.18
CA ARG A 215 -7.59 -26.55 -0.82
C ARG A 215 -6.99 -26.46 0.59
N MET A 216 -6.87 -25.27 1.16
CA MET A 216 -6.08 -25.12 2.38
C MET A 216 -6.89 -25.03 3.68
N GLY A 217 -8.08 -24.44 3.72
CA GLY A 217 -8.94 -24.37 4.92
C GLY A 217 -8.23 -24.00 6.24
N LYS A 218 -7.03 -23.43 6.16
CA LYS A 218 -6.04 -23.26 7.23
C LYS A 218 -5.43 -21.87 7.08
N SER A 219 -5.13 -21.26 8.22
CA SER A 219 -4.38 -20.01 8.35
C SER A 219 -3.05 -20.11 7.58
N VAL A 220 -2.77 -19.10 6.75
CA VAL A 220 -1.62 -19.00 5.85
C VAL A 220 -0.43 -18.31 6.53
N SER A 221 0.40 -19.08 7.24
CA SER A 221 1.28 -18.55 8.31
C SER A 221 2.73 -18.19 7.96
N TYR A 222 3.22 -18.62 6.80
CA TYR A 222 4.64 -18.49 6.49
C TYR A 222 4.90 -17.82 5.15
N HIS A 223 5.86 -16.91 5.16
CA HIS A 223 6.38 -16.31 3.94
C HIS A 223 7.83 -16.72 3.73
N LEU A 224 8.10 -17.06 2.48
CA LEU A 224 9.43 -17.29 1.96
C LEU A 224 9.70 -16.27 0.88
N GLU A 225 10.87 -15.65 0.89
CA GLU A 225 11.30 -14.75 -0.18
C GLU A 225 12.79 -14.98 -0.41
N THR A 226 13.18 -15.12 -1.66
CA THR A 226 14.57 -15.32 -2.07
C THR A 226 14.81 -14.73 -3.46
N ASN A 227 16.07 -14.49 -3.79
CA ASN A 227 16.47 -14.00 -5.10
C ASN A 227 16.64 -15.17 -6.06
N VAL A 228 16.24 -14.96 -7.31
CA VAL A 228 16.51 -15.86 -8.42
C VAL A 228 18.02 -15.83 -8.71
N SER A 229 18.68 -16.98 -8.62
CA SER A 229 20.14 -17.06 -8.66
C SER A 229 20.76 -17.20 -10.05
N SER A 230 19.96 -17.37 -11.12
CA SER A 230 20.48 -17.90 -12.39
C SER A 230 19.81 -17.39 -13.68
N HIS A 231 18.84 -16.48 -13.61
CA HIS A 231 18.06 -16.10 -14.79
C HIS A 231 18.47 -14.70 -15.29
N GLY A 232 18.73 -14.55 -16.58
CA GLY A 232 19.11 -13.30 -17.27
C GLY A 232 18.11 -12.83 -18.34
N SER A 233 17.07 -13.62 -18.65
CA SER A 233 16.04 -13.23 -19.62
C SER A 233 14.62 -13.56 -19.16
N TYR A 234 13.62 -12.80 -19.61
CA TYR A 234 12.22 -13.11 -19.31
C TYR A 234 11.80 -14.49 -19.82
N GLY A 235 12.39 -15.00 -20.91
CA GLY A 235 12.06 -16.32 -21.43
C GLY A 235 12.38 -17.47 -20.45
N GLU A 236 13.35 -17.29 -19.57
CA GLU A 236 13.73 -18.30 -18.57
C GLU A 236 12.69 -18.45 -17.45
N ILE A 237 11.74 -17.50 -17.31
CA ILE A 237 10.62 -17.64 -16.37
C ILE A 237 9.76 -18.86 -16.69
N ILE A 238 9.71 -19.27 -17.96
CA ILE A 238 8.97 -20.46 -18.38
C ILE A 238 9.60 -21.71 -17.75
N SER A 239 10.93 -21.80 -17.76
CA SER A 239 11.65 -22.90 -17.13
C SER A 239 11.43 -22.93 -15.61
N LEU A 240 11.44 -21.76 -14.97
CA LEU A 240 11.16 -21.63 -13.54
C LEU A 240 9.74 -22.10 -13.19
N LEU A 241 8.75 -21.69 -13.99
CA LEU A 241 7.36 -22.10 -13.81
C LEU A 241 7.18 -23.60 -14.06
N GLN A 242 7.82 -24.15 -15.09
CA GLN A 242 7.82 -25.60 -15.35
C GLN A 242 8.46 -26.38 -14.20
N SER A 243 9.56 -25.90 -13.62
CA SER A 243 10.14 -26.52 -12.42
C SER A 243 9.17 -26.43 -11.22
N ALA A 244 8.43 -25.32 -11.08
CA ALA A 244 7.38 -25.22 -10.06
C ALA A 244 6.22 -26.21 -10.30
N ASP A 245 5.85 -26.46 -11.56
CA ASP A 245 4.87 -27.50 -11.93
C ASP A 245 5.39 -28.90 -11.57
N GLU A 246 6.61 -29.22 -11.98
CA GLU A 246 7.24 -30.53 -11.75
C GLU A 246 7.50 -30.84 -10.27
N CYS A 247 8.01 -29.87 -9.51
CA CYS A 247 8.38 -30.07 -8.11
C CYS A 247 7.21 -29.82 -7.15
N LEU A 248 6.34 -28.86 -7.46
CA LEU A 248 5.33 -28.34 -6.51
C LEU A 248 3.90 -28.51 -7.00
N ASN A 249 3.69 -29.15 -8.17
CA ASN A 249 2.38 -29.36 -8.78
C ASN A 249 1.64 -28.02 -8.99
N ALA A 250 2.37 -27.02 -9.50
CA ALA A 250 1.84 -25.71 -9.77
C ALA A 250 0.78 -25.73 -10.90
N ASP A 251 -0.42 -25.22 -10.65
CA ASP A 251 -1.48 -25.18 -11.67
C ASP A 251 -1.28 -24.00 -12.63
N LEU A 252 -0.34 -24.16 -13.55
CA LEU A 252 0.03 -23.16 -14.54
C LEU A 252 -1.02 -22.96 -15.64
N GLY A 253 -1.89 -23.95 -15.84
CA GLY A 253 -2.90 -23.94 -16.89
C GLY A 253 -4.16 -23.18 -16.50
N ARG A 254 -4.47 -23.09 -15.20
CA ARG A 254 -5.72 -22.47 -14.71
C ARG A 254 -5.50 -21.37 -13.69
N SER A 255 -4.47 -21.51 -12.84
CA SER A 255 -4.32 -20.65 -11.66
C SER A 255 -3.24 -19.57 -11.81
N LEU A 256 -2.36 -19.71 -12.82
CA LEU A 256 -1.32 -18.72 -13.10
C LEU A 256 -1.94 -17.40 -13.60
N GLY A 257 -1.73 -16.34 -12.82
CA GLY A 257 -1.91 -14.95 -13.23
C GLY A 257 -0.55 -14.26 -13.37
N TYR A 258 -0.43 -13.36 -14.34
CA TYR A 258 0.77 -12.55 -14.54
C TYR A 258 0.44 -11.13 -15.01
N THR A 259 1.42 -10.24 -14.88
CA THR A 259 1.31 -8.85 -15.31
C THR A 259 2.63 -8.35 -15.90
N PHE A 260 2.55 -7.52 -16.94
CA PHE A 260 3.64 -6.69 -17.43
C PHE A 260 3.32 -5.23 -17.09
N ARG A 261 4.15 -4.60 -16.27
CA ARG A 261 3.97 -3.21 -15.83
C ARG A 261 5.06 -2.29 -16.36
N ILE A 262 4.65 -1.12 -16.84
CA ILE A 262 5.50 0.01 -17.17
C ILE A 262 4.92 1.25 -16.50
N ALA A 263 5.67 1.81 -15.55
CA ALA A 263 5.22 2.92 -14.71
C ALA A 263 3.82 2.72 -14.12
N ASP A 264 2.83 3.50 -14.55
CA ASP A 264 1.45 3.43 -14.07
C ASP A 264 0.54 2.54 -14.93
N MET A 265 1.04 1.93 -15.99
CA MET A 265 0.26 1.06 -16.87
C MET A 265 0.65 -0.40 -16.68
N GLN A 266 -0.33 -1.30 -16.69
CA GLN A 266 -0.07 -2.72 -16.66
C GLN A 266 -1.01 -3.50 -17.58
N LEU A 267 -0.43 -4.52 -18.21
CA LEU A 267 -1.13 -5.54 -18.95
C LEU A 267 -1.21 -6.80 -18.08
N MET A 268 -2.41 -7.33 -17.89
CA MET A 268 -2.63 -8.57 -17.16
C MET A 268 -2.91 -9.73 -18.10
N GLY A 269 -2.43 -10.92 -17.72
CA GLY A 269 -2.65 -12.15 -18.45
C GLY A 269 -2.76 -13.34 -17.52
N MET A 270 -3.17 -14.48 -18.09
CA MET A 270 -3.33 -15.73 -17.35
C MET A 270 -2.83 -16.90 -18.18
N THR A 271 -2.58 -18.01 -17.50
CA THR A 271 -2.07 -19.28 -18.05
C THR A 271 -0.64 -19.20 -18.57
N ILE A 272 0.03 -20.36 -18.61
CA ILE A 272 1.40 -20.46 -19.15
C ILE A 272 1.46 -20.23 -20.66
N ASN A 273 0.40 -20.57 -21.40
CA ASN A 273 0.36 -20.38 -22.85
C ASN A 273 0.23 -18.89 -23.19
N GLY A 274 -0.68 -18.18 -22.51
CA GLY A 274 -0.79 -16.73 -22.63
C GLY A 274 0.53 -16.04 -22.31
N LEU A 275 1.21 -16.46 -21.22
CA LEU A 275 2.50 -15.90 -20.85
C LEU A 275 3.55 -16.12 -21.95
N ARG A 276 3.61 -17.32 -22.56
CA ARG A 276 4.54 -17.61 -23.66
C ARG A 276 4.30 -16.72 -24.87
N GLU A 277 3.04 -16.56 -25.25
CA GLU A 277 2.64 -15.70 -26.37
C GLU A 277 3.03 -14.24 -26.10
N ASP A 278 2.77 -13.76 -24.89
CA ASP A 278 3.10 -12.39 -24.51
C ASP A 278 4.59 -12.13 -24.39
N LEU A 279 5.35 -13.08 -23.88
CA LEU A 279 6.81 -13.01 -23.89
C LEU A 279 7.37 -12.93 -25.31
N SER A 280 6.74 -13.59 -26.28
CA SER A 280 7.14 -13.50 -27.69
C SER A 280 6.88 -12.12 -28.30
N ARG A 281 5.93 -11.37 -27.74
CA ARG A 281 5.52 -10.00 -28.16
C ARG A 281 5.91 -8.92 -27.16
N ILE A 282 6.85 -9.18 -26.26
CA ILE A 282 7.14 -8.29 -25.12
C ILE A 282 7.53 -6.87 -25.54
N ALA A 283 8.19 -6.72 -26.71
CA ALA A 283 8.54 -5.41 -27.25
C ALA A 283 7.29 -4.61 -27.67
N GLU A 284 6.32 -5.25 -28.33
CA GLU A 284 5.06 -4.62 -28.73
C GLU A 284 4.21 -4.23 -27.51
N ILE A 285 4.19 -5.10 -26.49
CA ILE A 285 3.52 -4.82 -25.21
C ILE A 285 4.18 -3.62 -24.54
N GLN A 286 5.51 -3.56 -24.54
CA GLN A 286 6.25 -2.44 -23.98
C GLN A 286 5.91 -1.12 -24.70
N ASP A 287 6.01 -1.09 -26.03
CA ASP A 287 5.71 0.10 -26.84
C ASP A 287 4.27 0.58 -26.59
N THR A 288 3.33 -0.36 -26.50
CA THR A 288 1.93 -0.06 -26.18
C THR A 288 1.80 0.59 -24.80
N LEU A 289 2.36 -0.01 -23.75
CA LEU A 289 2.20 0.53 -22.40
C LEU A 289 2.92 1.89 -22.24
N GLU A 290 4.03 2.11 -22.94
CA GLU A 290 4.74 3.39 -23.00
C GLU A 290 3.97 4.48 -23.75
N GLU A 291 3.09 4.13 -24.70
CA GLU A 291 2.22 5.10 -25.37
C GLU A 291 1.15 5.68 -24.41
N TYR A 292 0.63 4.85 -23.49
CA TYR A 292 -0.48 5.22 -22.59
C TYR A 292 -0.06 5.61 -21.16
N THR A 293 1.22 5.45 -20.80
CA THR A 293 1.73 5.89 -19.49
C THR A 293 1.70 7.41 -19.38
N ARG A 294 1.33 7.90 -18.19
CA ARG A 294 1.38 9.34 -17.86
C ARG A 294 2.64 9.71 -17.09
N LYS A 295 3.53 8.75 -16.89
CA LYS A 295 4.72 8.82 -16.04
C LYS A 295 5.95 8.37 -16.82
N GLY A 296 7.08 9.01 -16.57
CA GLY A 296 8.36 8.57 -17.13
C GLY A 296 8.77 7.20 -16.57
N TRP A 297 9.42 6.38 -17.40
CA TRP A 297 9.92 5.06 -17.04
C TRP A 297 11.29 4.83 -17.67
N ASP A 298 12.32 4.69 -16.84
CA ASP A 298 13.72 4.54 -17.30
C ASP A 298 14.22 3.08 -17.25
N TYR A 299 13.32 2.12 -16.99
CA TYR A 299 13.64 0.70 -16.80
C TYR A 299 12.92 -0.18 -17.82
N GLY A 300 13.26 -1.47 -17.89
CA GLY A 300 12.43 -2.46 -18.59
C GLY A 300 11.11 -2.74 -17.85
N PRO A 301 10.19 -3.50 -18.47
CA PRO A 301 8.92 -3.84 -17.87
C PRO A 301 9.10 -4.66 -16.58
N VAL A 302 8.25 -4.46 -15.58
CA VAL A 302 8.17 -5.38 -14.44
C VAL A 302 7.26 -6.54 -14.84
N LEU A 303 7.78 -7.76 -14.81
CA LEU A 303 6.99 -8.98 -14.94
C LEU A 303 6.75 -9.55 -13.54
N ALA A 304 5.50 -9.63 -13.11
CA ALA A 304 5.14 -10.29 -11.86
C ALA A 304 4.05 -11.33 -12.11
N GLY A 305 4.01 -12.37 -11.26
CA GLY A 305 3.05 -13.44 -11.42
C GLY A 305 2.88 -14.26 -10.15
N TYR A 306 1.79 -15.02 -10.08
CA TYR A 306 1.59 -16.02 -9.04
C TYR A 306 0.71 -17.17 -9.51
N THR A 307 0.85 -18.32 -8.84
CA THR A 307 0.10 -19.53 -9.11
C THR A 307 -0.08 -20.33 -7.82
N SER A 308 -1.08 -21.22 -7.80
CA SER A 308 -1.27 -22.16 -6.70
C SER A 308 -0.36 -23.37 -6.88
N THR A 309 0.10 -23.93 -5.77
CA THR A 309 0.93 -25.14 -5.66
C THR A 309 0.42 -26.02 -4.53
N ASP A 310 0.87 -27.27 -4.43
CA ASP A 310 0.47 -28.17 -3.33
C ASP A 310 0.94 -27.67 -1.94
N VAL A 311 1.99 -26.83 -1.89
CA VAL A 311 2.54 -26.29 -0.65
C VAL A 311 2.04 -24.89 -0.30
N GLY A 312 1.41 -24.18 -1.24
CA GLY A 312 0.97 -22.80 -1.02
C GLY A 312 0.83 -22.00 -2.30
N ILE A 313 0.94 -20.68 -2.18
CA ILE A 313 0.97 -19.75 -3.31
C ILE A 313 2.43 -19.48 -3.67
N PHE A 314 2.82 -19.75 -4.91
CA PHE A 314 4.10 -19.34 -5.47
C PHE A 314 3.94 -18.00 -6.16
N TRP A 315 4.85 -17.05 -5.92
CA TRP A 315 4.87 -15.75 -6.60
C TRP A 315 6.27 -15.38 -7.08
N PHE A 316 6.33 -14.52 -8.10
CA PHE A 316 7.56 -14.02 -8.67
C PHE A 316 7.44 -12.55 -9.09
N GLU A 317 8.55 -11.82 -9.06
CA GLU A 317 8.68 -10.45 -9.56
C GLU A 317 10.06 -10.26 -10.18
N LEU A 318 10.08 -9.88 -11.47
CA LEU A 318 11.27 -9.70 -12.27
C LEU A 318 11.26 -8.31 -12.91
N GLN A 319 12.36 -7.58 -12.82
CA GLN A 319 12.54 -6.30 -13.52
C GLN A 319 13.91 -6.26 -14.19
N LYS A 320 13.93 -5.93 -15.48
CA LYS A 320 15.15 -5.80 -16.27
C LYS A 320 15.58 -4.34 -16.37
N GLU A 321 16.89 -4.07 -16.30
CA GLU A 321 17.45 -2.73 -16.55
C GLU A 321 18.29 -2.71 -17.84
N THR A 322 19.10 -3.75 -18.08
CA THR A 322 19.92 -3.86 -19.30
C THR A 322 20.00 -5.31 -19.80
N SER A 323 21.08 -6.04 -19.53
CA SER A 323 21.30 -7.44 -19.93
C SER A 323 21.09 -8.44 -18.77
N SER A 324 20.80 -7.94 -17.58
CA SER A 324 20.51 -8.73 -16.38
C SER A 324 19.27 -8.18 -15.67
N PHE A 325 18.67 -8.99 -14.81
CA PHE A 325 17.60 -8.52 -13.93
C PHE A 325 18.19 -7.57 -12.88
N LEU A 326 17.63 -6.36 -12.82
CA LEU A 326 17.82 -5.43 -11.71
C LEU A 326 17.17 -6.00 -10.44
N ARG A 327 16.05 -6.72 -10.61
CA ARG A 327 15.31 -7.39 -9.54
C ARG A 327 14.81 -8.74 -10.03
N GLY A 328 14.99 -9.77 -9.22
CA GLY A 328 14.49 -11.11 -9.49
C GLY A 328 14.15 -11.80 -8.19
N ASN A 329 12.93 -11.59 -7.71
CA ASN A 329 12.44 -12.16 -6.46
C ASN A 329 11.46 -13.28 -6.77
N ILE A 330 11.55 -14.35 -5.99
CA ILE A 330 10.51 -15.36 -5.88
C ILE A 330 10.18 -15.59 -4.43
N GLY A 331 8.96 -16.07 -4.19
CA GLY A 331 8.56 -16.39 -2.85
C GLY A 331 7.35 -17.29 -2.78
N PHE A 332 7.04 -17.65 -1.55
CA PHE A 332 5.93 -18.51 -1.21
C PHE A 332 5.10 -17.92 -0.09
N ILE A 333 3.79 -18.10 -0.18
CA ILE A 333 2.87 -17.97 0.94
C ILE A 333 2.37 -19.37 1.29
N LEU A 334 2.66 -19.85 2.51
CA LEU A 334 2.42 -21.24 2.92
C LEU A 334 1.42 -21.33 4.08
N PRO A 335 0.60 -22.40 4.16
CA PRO A 335 -0.28 -22.68 5.30
C PRO A 335 0.49 -23.04 6.58
N ASP A 336 -0.21 -23.07 7.72
CA ASP A 336 0.37 -23.48 9.00
C ASP A 336 0.97 -24.91 8.95
N ILE A 337 2.18 -25.06 9.50
CA ILE A 337 3.08 -26.22 9.43
C ILE A 337 2.59 -27.31 10.41
N PRO A 338 2.61 -28.62 10.06
CA PRO A 338 3.70 -29.30 9.37
C PRO A 338 3.41 -29.65 7.90
N ILE A 339 4.05 -28.90 6.99
CA ILE A 339 4.14 -29.25 5.58
C ILE A 339 5.39 -30.13 5.39
N GLU A 340 5.28 -31.17 4.57
CA GLU A 340 6.46 -31.85 4.02
C GLU A 340 7.20 -30.87 3.10
N ASP A 341 8.31 -30.30 3.57
CA ASP A 341 9.02 -29.23 2.86
C ASP A 341 10.07 -29.73 1.85
N SER A 342 10.21 -31.05 1.67
CA SER A 342 11.15 -31.65 0.71
C SER A 342 10.95 -31.13 -0.72
N PRO A 343 9.72 -31.10 -1.29
CA PRO A 343 9.52 -30.61 -2.65
C PRO A 343 9.88 -29.13 -2.80
N LEU A 344 9.61 -28.32 -1.77
CA LEU A 344 9.98 -26.91 -1.70
C LEU A 344 11.51 -26.74 -1.68
N ARG A 345 12.22 -27.56 -0.91
CA ARG A 345 13.69 -27.54 -0.87
C ARG A 345 14.32 -27.95 -2.19
N ASP A 346 13.76 -28.96 -2.85
CA ASP A 346 14.24 -29.44 -4.15
C ASP A 346 14.11 -28.32 -5.19
N PHE A 347 12.92 -27.71 -5.30
CA PHE A 347 12.69 -26.55 -6.16
C PHE A 347 13.67 -25.39 -5.90
N LEU A 348 13.85 -25.02 -4.62
CA LEU A 348 14.71 -23.90 -4.25
C LEU A 348 16.19 -24.21 -4.50
N THR A 349 16.64 -25.44 -4.29
CA THR A 349 18.05 -25.83 -4.53
C THR A 349 18.44 -25.69 -6.00
N GLU A 350 17.49 -25.93 -6.91
CA GLU A 350 17.71 -25.82 -8.35
C GLU A 350 17.61 -24.37 -8.86
N ASN A 351 16.68 -23.58 -8.31
CA ASN A 351 16.28 -22.31 -8.92
C ASN A 351 16.70 -21.05 -8.15
N ALA A 352 16.99 -21.17 -6.86
CA ALA A 352 17.21 -20.02 -5.99
C ALA A 352 18.22 -20.28 -4.87
N SER A 353 18.48 -19.26 -4.05
CA SER A 353 19.20 -19.47 -2.80
C SER A 353 18.25 -20.04 -1.75
N LEU A 354 18.63 -21.15 -1.12
CA LEU A 354 17.90 -21.69 0.04
C LEU A 354 17.79 -20.60 1.11
N PRO A 355 16.57 -20.24 1.52
CA PRO A 355 16.35 -19.20 2.50
C PRO A 355 16.90 -19.65 3.86
N PRO A 356 17.55 -18.76 4.61
CA PRO A 356 18.21 -19.12 5.85
C PRO A 356 17.22 -19.53 6.96
N ASN A 357 15.98 -19.05 6.90
CA ASN A 357 14.90 -19.38 7.84
C ASN A 357 13.53 -19.22 7.18
N TYR A 358 12.53 -19.98 7.65
CA TYR A 358 11.12 -19.70 7.42
C TYR A 358 10.71 -18.50 8.28
N ASN A 359 10.28 -17.40 7.65
CA ASN A 359 9.85 -16.21 8.38
C ASN A 359 8.34 -16.30 8.64
N HIS A 360 8.00 -16.43 9.93
CA HIS A 360 6.65 -16.20 10.41
C HIS A 360 6.28 -14.74 10.16
N GLN A 361 5.32 -14.50 9.29
CA GLN A 361 4.95 -13.17 8.84
C GLN A 361 3.54 -12.85 9.36
N HIS A 362 3.41 -12.57 10.66
CA HIS A 362 2.11 -12.36 11.31
C HIS A 362 1.32 -11.12 10.78
N GLY A 363 0.11 -10.87 11.29
CA GLY A 363 -0.73 -9.71 10.90
C GLY A 363 -1.77 -10.03 9.81
N LEU A 364 -2.61 -9.05 9.47
CA LEU A 364 -3.63 -9.20 8.42
C LEU A 364 -2.95 -9.39 7.06
N ARG A 365 -3.29 -10.48 6.37
CA ARG A 365 -2.69 -10.82 5.06
C ARG A 365 -3.70 -10.85 3.94
N PHE A 366 -4.94 -11.17 4.26
CA PHE A 366 -5.99 -11.34 3.27
C PHE A 366 -7.21 -10.54 3.67
N ILE A 367 -7.75 -9.79 2.73
CA ILE A 367 -9.12 -9.30 2.79
C ILE A 367 -9.89 -10.10 1.77
N HIS A 368 -11.01 -10.66 2.22
CA HIS A 368 -11.99 -11.30 1.39
C HIS A 368 -13.28 -10.49 1.47
N LEU A 369 -13.63 -9.87 0.35
CA LEU A 369 -14.84 -9.09 0.22
C LEU A 369 -15.90 -9.96 -0.43
N ASN A 370 -16.95 -10.29 0.33
CA ASN A 370 -18.11 -10.97 -0.20
C ASN A 370 -19.06 -9.92 -0.79
N GLY A 371 -19.38 -10.03 -2.07
CA GLY A 371 -20.40 -9.19 -2.70
C GLY A 371 -21.80 -9.68 -2.34
N HIS A 372 -22.38 -9.20 -1.24
CA HIS A 372 -23.71 -9.64 -0.80
C HIS A 372 -24.86 -8.85 -1.43
N GLY A 373 -25.18 -9.11 -2.70
CA GLY A 373 -26.50 -8.77 -3.28
C GLY A 373 -26.70 -7.35 -3.77
N LEU A 374 -25.69 -6.71 -4.36
CA LEU A 374 -25.63 -5.25 -4.44
C LEU A 374 -25.12 -4.79 -5.81
N GLY A 375 -26.06 -4.41 -6.68
CA GLY A 375 -25.79 -3.60 -7.88
C GLY A 375 -25.01 -4.26 -9.03
N PRO A 376 -25.23 -3.78 -10.27
CA PRO A 376 -24.34 -4.10 -11.37
C PRO A 376 -22.99 -3.41 -11.18
N LEU A 377 -21.90 -4.09 -11.54
CA LEU A 377 -20.57 -3.51 -11.71
C LEU A 377 -20.57 -2.58 -12.93
N ASN A 378 -19.78 -1.52 -12.84
CA ASN A 378 -19.71 -0.50 -13.89
C ASN A 378 -18.77 -0.90 -15.01
N ASN A 379 -19.15 -0.48 -16.23
CA ASN A 379 -18.39 -0.63 -17.47
C ASN A 379 -17.81 -2.05 -17.67
N PRO A 380 -18.63 -3.12 -17.65
CA PRO A 380 -18.14 -4.45 -17.95
C PRO A 380 -17.71 -4.52 -19.42
N VAL A 381 -16.47 -4.95 -19.65
CA VAL A 381 -15.92 -5.15 -20.99
C VAL A 381 -15.37 -6.58 -21.10
N PRO A 382 -15.89 -7.41 -22.02
CA PRO A 382 -15.27 -8.67 -22.42
C PRO A 382 -13.78 -8.51 -22.75
N VAL A 383 -12.94 -9.39 -22.22
CA VAL A 383 -11.51 -9.41 -22.51
C VAL A 383 -11.00 -10.83 -22.68
N GLU A 384 -10.01 -10.98 -23.55
CA GLU A 384 -9.27 -12.21 -23.72
C GLU A 384 -8.08 -12.23 -22.76
N ILE A 385 -8.10 -13.20 -21.84
CA ILE A 385 -7.06 -13.38 -20.82
C ILE A 385 -6.65 -14.86 -20.80
N GLY A 386 -5.85 -15.25 -21.78
CA GLY A 386 -5.28 -16.60 -21.92
C GLY A 386 -6.07 -17.52 -22.86
N GLU A 387 -5.36 -18.40 -23.56
CA GLU A 387 -5.95 -19.44 -24.41
C GLU A 387 -6.49 -20.60 -23.55
N HIS A 388 -7.79 -20.66 -23.33
CA HIS A 388 -8.45 -21.89 -22.92
C HIS A 388 -9.10 -22.56 -24.13
N GLU A 389 -8.60 -23.74 -24.52
CA GLU A 389 -9.34 -24.63 -25.42
C GLU A 389 -10.67 -25.02 -24.75
N GLY A 390 -11.77 -24.43 -25.23
CA GLY A 390 -13.14 -24.90 -24.97
C GLY A 390 -14.05 -23.99 -24.15
N LEU A 391 -13.62 -22.79 -23.75
CA LEU A 391 -14.50 -21.78 -23.14
C LEU A 391 -14.20 -20.42 -23.76
N THR A 392 -14.86 -20.13 -24.87
CA THR A 392 -14.91 -18.79 -25.47
C THR A 392 -15.49 -17.83 -24.45
N TYR A 393 -14.66 -16.91 -23.96
CA TYR A 393 -14.97 -15.76 -23.11
C TYR A 393 -15.59 -16.08 -21.73
N ASN A 394 -14.76 -16.27 -20.70
CA ASN A 394 -15.21 -16.27 -19.30
C ASN A 394 -14.70 -15.08 -18.50
N HIS A 395 -14.04 -14.12 -19.13
CA HIS A 395 -13.40 -13.01 -18.44
C HIS A 395 -13.96 -11.67 -18.90
N LEU A 396 -14.09 -10.79 -17.93
CA LEU A 396 -14.46 -9.40 -18.13
C LEU A 396 -13.56 -8.52 -17.29
N ILE A 397 -13.31 -7.32 -17.78
CA ILE A 397 -12.72 -6.24 -17.01
C ILE A 397 -13.81 -5.26 -16.62
N THR A 398 -13.93 -4.98 -15.33
CA THR A 398 -14.86 -3.99 -14.77
C THR A 398 -14.10 -2.93 -14.02
N ASP A 399 -14.75 -1.81 -13.79
CA ASP A 399 -14.20 -0.80 -12.90
C ASP A 399 -14.01 -1.41 -11.50
N ASN A 400 -12.87 -1.12 -10.89
CA ASN A 400 -12.63 -1.52 -9.52
C ASN A 400 -13.57 -0.69 -8.62
N PRO A 401 -14.56 -1.31 -7.96
CA PRO A 401 -15.48 -0.58 -7.10
C PRO A 401 -14.76 0.06 -5.88
N LEU A 402 -13.50 -0.33 -5.63
CA LEU A 402 -12.70 0.11 -4.49
C LEU A 402 -11.65 1.17 -4.83
N TYR A 403 -11.55 1.60 -6.08
CA TYR A 403 -10.51 2.54 -6.53
C TYR A 403 -10.55 3.88 -5.76
N ASP A 404 -11.74 4.36 -5.36
CA ASP A 404 -11.92 5.60 -4.60
C ASP A 404 -12.55 5.41 -3.21
N TRP A 405 -12.83 4.15 -2.80
CA TRP A 405 -13.72 3.82 -1.68
C TRP A 405 -13.03 2.95 -0.60
N PRO A 406 -11.87 3.39 -0.04
CA PRO A 406 -11.21 2.62 1.01
C PRO A 406 -11.92 2.72 2.38
N GLU A 407 -12.69 3.78 2.63
CA GLU A 407 -13.33 4.02 3.93
C GLU A 407 -14.49 3.04 4.18
N GLU A 408 -15.26 2.71 3.14
CA GLU A 408 -16.42 1.81 3.23
C GLU A 408 -16.00 0.36 3.50
N VAL A 409 -14.86 -0.06 2.96
CA VAL A 409 -14.26 -1.36 3.30
C VAL A 409 -13.79 -1.37 4.75
N GLN A 410 -13.23 -0.26 5.22
CA GLN A 410 -12.80 -0.10 6.62
C GLN A 410 -14.00 -0.20 7.58
N GLU A 411 -15.15 0.36 7.21
CA GLU A 411 -16.39 0.29 7.99
C GLU A 411 -17.05 -1.10 7.94
N ALA A 412 -17.02 -1.77 6.79
CA ALA A 412 -17.61 -3.09 6.60
C ALA A 412 -16.78 -4.24 7.20
N ALA A 413 -15.48 -4.01 7.44
CA ALA A 413 -14.57 -5.01 7.99
C ALA A 413 -14.80 -5.23 9.50
N GLU A 414 -14.84 -6.49 9.93
CA GLU A 414 -14.94 -6.86 11.34
C GLU A 414 -13.70 -6.48 12.18
N SER A 415 -12.61 -6.11 11.52
CA SER A 415 -11.36 -5.70 12.14
C SER A 415 -10.70 -4.59 11.33
N PRO A 416 -9.86 -3.73 11.93
CA PRO A 416 -9.18 -2.68 11.19
C PRO A 416 -8.32 -3.25 10.07
N VAL A 417 -8.58 -2.81 8.85
CA VAL A 417 -7.72 -3.11 7.72
C VAL A 417 -6.47 -2.21 7.77
N PRO A 418 -5.25 -2.72 7.55
CA PRO A 418 -4.06 -1.90 7.41
C PRO A 418 -4.11 -1.00 6.18
N GLU A 419 -3.69 0.25 6.35
CA GLU A 419 -3.63 1.26 5.28
C GLU A 419 -2.90 0.77 4.02
N TRP A 420 -1.79 0.04 4.17
CA TRP A 420 -1.01 -0.46 3.03
C TRP A 420 -1.83 -1.42 2.15
N LEU A 421 -2.72 -2.22 2.75
CA LEU A 421 -3.57 -3.15 2.01
C LEU A 421 -4.71 -2.39 1.34
N MET A 422 -5.27 -1.39 2.03
CA MET A 422 -6.27 -0.49 1.45
C MET A 422 -5.72 0.29 0.25
N HIS A 423 -4.51 0.82 0.35
CA HIS A 423 -3.85 1.50 -0.77
C HIS A 423 -3.58 0.55 -1.94
N GLY A 424 -3.16 -0.69 -1.68
CA GLY A 424 -2.98 -1.69 -2.72
C GLY A 424 -4.28 -1.97 -3.48
N ILE A 425 -5.38 -2.11 -2.75
CA ILE A 425 -6.72 -2.35 -3.30
C ILE A 425 -7.20 -1.15 -4.13
N SER A 426 -7.08 0.06 -3.58
CA SER A 426 -7.53 1.29 -4.23
C SER A 426 -6.58 1.77 -5.33
N SER A 427 -5.42 1.12 -5.51
CA SER A 427 -4.44 1.54 -6.51
C SER A 427 -4.80 1.13 -7.94
N VAL A 428 -5.70 0.16 -8.13
CA VAL A 428 -6.00 -0.45 -9.43
C VAL A 428 -7.31 0.08 -9.99
N GLU A 429 -7.29 0.72 -11.17
CA GLU A 429 -8.50 1.34 -11.75
C GLU A 429 -9.57 0.32 -12.16
N ARG A 430 -9.16 -0.78 -12.80
CA ARG A 430 -10.05 -1.81 -13.34
C ARG A 430 -9.50 -3.20 -13.07
N LEU A 431 -10.40 -4.15 -12.81
CA LEU A 431 -10.06 -5.52 -12.42
C LEU A 431 -10.59 -6.51 -13.43
N PRO A 432 -9.74 -7.37 -14.02
CA PRO A 432 -10.22 -8.55 -14.71
C PRO A 432 -10.78 -9.54 -13.69
N SER A 433 -11.85 -10.22 -14.07
CA SER A 433 -12.52 -11.20 -13.23
C SER A 433 -12.99 -12.38 -14.05
N LEU A 434 -13.05 -13.55 -13.40
CA LEU A 434 -13.72 -14.72 -13.95
C LEU A 434 -15.22 -14.63 -13.68
N VAL A 435 -16.04 -14.81 -14.71
CA VAL A 435 -17.47 -14.96 -14.56
C VAL A 435 -17.79 -16.39 -14.11
N SER A 436 -18.25 -16.50 -12.88
CA SER A 436 -18.75 -17.74 -12.28
C SER A 436 -19.88 -18.32 -13.11
N GLY A 437 -19.67 -19.51 -13.67
CA GLY A 437 -20.64 -20.19 -14.52
C GLY A 437 -20.58 -19.82 -16.01
N GLY A 438 -19.68 -18.91 -16.40
CA GLY A 438 -19.61 -18.33 -17.74
C GLY A 438 -20.57 -17.17 -17.93
N TYR A 439 -20.51 -16.52 -19.09
CA TYR A 439 -21.47 -15.51 -19.50
C TYR A 439 -21.88 -15.71 -20.97
N LEU A 440 -23.04 -15.17 -21.34
CA LEU A 440 -23.58 -15.14 -22.68
C LEU A 440 -23.39 -13.75 -23.29
N ASP A 441 -23.30 -13.64 -24.62
CA ASP A 441 -23.12 -12.35 -25.29
C ASP A 441 -24.20 -11.31 -24.95
N ASP A 442 -25.39 -11.75 -24.51
CA ASP A 442 -26.52 -10.90 -24.10
C ASP A 442 -26.44 -10.46 -22.62
N ASP A 443 -25.46 -10.93 -21.84
CA ASP A 443 -25.27 -10.55 -20.45
C ASP A 443 -24.67 -9.14 -20.34
N GLU A 444 -25.51 -8.14 -20.07
CA GLU A 444 -25.07 -6.74 -19.94
C GLU A 444 -24.72 -6.34 -18.50
N ARG A 445 -25.06 -7.16 -17.51
CA ARG A 445 -24.95 -6.80 -16.08
C ARG A 445 -24.29 -7.91 -15.28
N PHE A 446 -23.29 -7.51 -14.50
CA PHE A 446 -22.49 -8.41 -13.67
C PHE A 446 -22.46 -7.92 -12.24
N SER A 447 -22.40 -8.83 -11.28
CA SER A 447 -22.18 -8.48 -9.87
C SER A 447 -20.90 -9.11 -9.37
N LEU A 448 -20.26 -8.45 -8.40
CA LEU A 448 -19.14 -9.04 -7.69
C LEU A 448 -19.63 -10.24 -6.87
N ASN A 449 -19.02 -11.40 -7.09
CA ASN A 449 -19.20 -12.57 -6.23
C ASN A 449 -18.27 -12.43 -5.03
N TYR A 450 -16.97 -12.36 -5.29
CA TYR A 450 -15.97 -12.06 -4.29
C TYR A 450 -14.76 -11.32 -4.87
N LEU A 451 -14.03 -10.67 -3.98
CA LEU A 451 -12.76 -10.02 -4.26
C LEU A 451 -11.78 -10.30 -3.12
N SER A 452 -10.67 -10.97 -3.43
CA SER A 452 -9.63 -11.31 -2.46
C SER A 452 -8.32 -10.61 -2.79
N TYR A 453 -7.66 -10.08 -1.76
CA TYR A 453 -6.39 -9.36 -1.90
C TYR A 453 -5.34 -9.79 -0.88
N THR A 454 -4.08 -9.85 -1.31
CA THR A 454 -2.91 -9.95 -0.43
C THR A 454 -1.70 -9.21 -1.00
N GLN A 455 -0.74 -8.84 -0.16
CA GLN A 455 0.53 -8.22 -0.60
C GLN A 455 1.71 -9.13 -0.26
N VAL A 456 2.60 -9.33 -1.23
CA VAL A 456 3.73 -10.28 -1.12
C VAL A 456 5.12 -9.65 -1.10
N SER A 457 5.27 -8.39 -1.50
CA SER A 457 6.57 -7.73 -1.69
C SER A 457 6.73 -6.44 -0.88
N GLY A 458 7.97 -6.11 -0.50
CA GLY A 458 8.32 -4.96 0.36
C GLY A 458 9.06 -3.79 -0.32
N THR A 459 9.49 -3.93 -1.57
CA THR A 459 10.21 -2.85 -2.31
C THR A 459 9.28 -2.06 -3.22
N HIS A 460 8.42 -2.76 -3.97
CA HIS A 460 7.21 -2.23 -4.61
C HIS A 460 6.09 -3.17 -4.15
N PRO A 461 5.10 -2.73 -3.39
CA PRO A 461 4.00 -3.57 -2.95
C PRO A 461 3.30 -4.26 -4.12
N THR A 462 3.72 -5.48 -4.45
CA THR A 462 3.02 -6.37 -5.37
C THR A 462 1.83 -6.98 -4.64
N VAL A 463 0.65 -6.72 -5.18
CA VAL A 463 -0.62 -7.21 -4.68
C VAL A 463 -1.13 -8.34 -5.58
N LEU A 464 -1.54 -9.42 -4.95
CA LEU A 464 -2.18 -10.55 -5.62
C LEU A 464 -3.68 -10.40 -5.45
N VAL A 465 -4.42 -10.56 -6.53
CA VAL A 465 -5.84 -10.23 -6.62
C VAL A 465 -6.61 -11.38 -7.24
N ASP A 466 -7.64 -11.85 -6.57
CA ASP A 466 -8.53 -12.89 -7.08
C ASP A 466 -9.95 -12.35 -7.08
N VAL A 467 -10.51 -12.22 -8.29
CA VAL A 467 -11.80 -11.58 -8.52
C VAL A 467 -12.71 -12.54 -9.25
N SER A 468 -13.86 -12.79 -8.65
CA SER A 468 -14.94 -13.50 -9.30
C SER A 468 -16.17 -12.64 -9.38
N THR A 469 -16.79 -12.67 -10.55
CA THR A 469 -18.07 -12.03 -10.84
C THR A 469 -19.10 -13.07 -11.23
N ARG A 470 -20.35 -12.66 -11.36
CA ARG A 470 -21.43 -13.49 -11.91
C ARG A 470 -22.34 -12.61 -12.76
N ALA A 471 -22.86 -13.17 -13.85
CA ALA A 471 -23.93 -12.54 -14.61
C ALA A 471 -25.17 -12.37 -13.72
N LEU A 472 -25.90 -11.28 -13.89
CA LEU A 472 -27.17 -11.03 -13.23
C LEU A 472 -28.30 -11.37 -14.18
N ASP A 473 -29.13 -12.35 -13.82
CA ASP A 473 -30.33 -12.69 -14.59
C ASP A 473 -31.25 -11.47 -14.67
N THR A 474 -31.70 -11.14 -15.88
CA THR A 474 -32.64 -10.03 -16.14
C THR A 474 -33.98 -10.21 -15.40
N ASP A 475 -34.36 -11.44 -15.09
CA ASP A 475 -35.61 -11.80 -14.41
C ASP A 475 -35.58 -11.67 -12.86
N GLU A 476 -34.41 -11.72 -12.21
CA GLU A 476 -34.33 -11.64 -10.73
C GLU A 476 -34.58 -10.23 -10.17
N ILE A 477 -34.32 -9.19 -10.96
CA ILE A 477 -34.50 -7.79 -10.54
C ILE A 477 -35.99 -7.41 -10.51
N SER A 478 -36.80 -8.06 -11.33
CA SER A 478 -38.26 -7.87 -11.42
C SER A 478 -38.99 -8.28 -10.13
N ILE A 479 -38.47 -9.28 -9.42
CA ILE A 479 -39.17 -9.87 -8.26
C ILE A 479 -38.90 -9.07 -6.98
N LYS A 480 -37.74 -8.41 -6.83
CA LYS A 480 -37.45 -7.60 -5.63
C LYS A 480 -38.08 -6.21 -5.65
N SER A 481 -38.46 -5.68 -6.82
CA SER A 481 -39.13 -4.38 -6.92
C SER A 481 -40.65 -4.44 -6.63
N GLU A 482 -41.28 -5.62 -6.72
CA GLU A 482 -42.72 -5.78 -6.43
C GLU A 482 -43.06 -6.07 -4.95
N PHE A 483 -42.08 -6.36 -4.09
CA PHE A 483 -42.32 -6.71 -2.68
C PHE A 483 -41.98 -5.61 -1.65
N ASN A 484 -41.69 -4.39 -2.10
CA ASN A 484 -41.66 -3.21 -1.23
C ASN A 484 -42.87 -2.31 -1.50
N LEU A 485 -44.05 -2.75 -1.04
CA LEU A 485 -45.24 -1.92 -0.82
C LEU A 485 -45.86 -2.24 0.54
#